data_AF-A0ABD0BDC8-F1
#
_entry.id   AF-A0ABD0BDC8-F1
#
_cell.length_a   1.000
_cell.length_b   1.000
_cell.length_c   1.000
_cell.angle_alpha   90.00
_cell.angle_beta   90.00
_cell.angle_gamma   90.00
#
_symmetry.space_group_name_H-M   'P 1'
#
loop_
_entity.id
_entity.type
_entity.pdbx_description
1 polymer ?
#
loop_
_entity_poly.entity_id
_entity_poly.type
_entity_poly.pdbx_seq_one_letter_code
_entity_poly.pdbx_strand_id
1 'polypeptide(L)'
;MSKTLLAAALLPTAAFAQQLTIPVNPTMVVTATRVAQPASSVLAPVNVVTRDEIDRLQAQTVTDVVAPLPRPWCWWTGCAAPL
;
A
#
# COMPACT_ATOMS: atom_id res chain seq x y z
N MET A 1 53.07 -13.74 -11.99
CA MET A 1 52.23 -13.26 -10.87
C MET A 1 50.93 -12.69 -11.43
N SER A 2 49.93 -13.54 -11.68
CA SER A 2 48.69 -13.12 -12.39
C SER A 2 47.43 -13.90 -11.98
N LYS A 3 47.51 -14.75 -10.94
CA LYS A 3 46.40 -15.63 -10.53
C LYS A 3 45.57 -15.04 -9.38
N THR A 4 46.05 -13.96 -8.75
CA THR A 4 45.38 -13.27 -7.63
C THR A 4 44.33 -12.27 -8.10
N LEU A 5 44.39 -11.80 -9.36
CA LEU A 5 43.45 -10.82 -9.90
C LEU A 5 42.13 -11.43 -10.39
N LEU A 6 42.07 -12.75 -10.58
CA LEU A 6 40.84 -13.43 -11.00
C LEU A 6 39.88 -13.72 -9.83
N ALA A 7 40.37 -13.73 -8.59
CA ALA A 7 39.54 -13.99 -7.41
C ALA A 7 38.73 -12.76 -6.94
N ALA A 8 39.17 -11.54 -7.28
CA ALA A 8 38.54 -10.29 -6.83
C ALA A 8 37.29 -9.89 -7.65
N ALA A 9 37.08 -10.49 -8.83
CA ALA A 9 35.96 -10.14 -9.71
C ALA A 9 34.63 -10.85 -9.34
N LEU A 10 34.64 -11.81 -8.41
CA LEU A 10 33.47 -12.62 -8.03
C LEU A 10 32.71 -12.10 -6.80
N LEU A 11 33.15 -11.01 -6.17
CA LEU A 11 32.54 -10.48 -4.95
C LEU A 11 31.32 -9.53 -5.11
N PRO A 12 31.01 -8.90 -6.27
CA PRO A 12 29.90 -7.95 -6.30
C PRO A 12 28.47 -8.53 -6.34
N THR A 13 28.27 -9.84 -6.54
CA THR A 13 26.94 -10.39 -6.91
C THR A 13 26.10 -10.96 -5.75
N ALA A 14 26.53 -10.81 -4.49
CA ALA A 14 25.82 -11.41 -3.34
C ALA A 14 24.84 -10.47 -2.60
N ALA A 15 24.49 -9.30 -3.14
CA ALA A 15 23.71 -8.29 -2.40
C ALA A 15 22.45 -7.81 -3.13
N PHE A 16 21.59 -8.73 -3.56
CA PHE A 16 20.18 -8.42 -3.83
C PHE A 16 19.29 -9.57 -3.35
N ALA A 17 19.30 -9.83 -2.04
CA ALA A 17 18.17 -10.49 -1.41
C ALA A 17 17.05 -9.45 -1.29
N GLN A 18 16.08 -9.48 -2.22
CA GLN A 18 14.86 -8.70 -2.08
C GLN A 18 14.09 -9.29 -0.90
N GLN A 19 14.17 -8.63 0.26
CA GLN A 19 13.36 -9.01 1.41
C GLN A 19 11.89 -8.82 1.03
N LEU A 20 11.21 -9.92 0.69
CA LEU A 20 9.76 -9.95 0.60
C LEU A 20 9.24 -9.79 2.02
N THR A 21 9.05 -8.54 2.45
CA THR A 21 8.37 -8.22 3.69
C THR A 21 6.92 -8.63 3.53
N ILE A 22 6.64 -9.90 3.82
CA ILE A 22 5.27 -10.39 4.03
C ILE A 22 4.88 -9.82 5.40
N PRO A 23 3.94 -8.86 5.47
CA PRO A 23 3.49 -8.34 6.75
C PRO A 23 2.96 -9.53 7.57
N VAL A 24 3.48 -9.70 8.80
CA VAL A 24 3.12 -10.80 9.72
C VAL A 24 1.61 -10.80 10.04
N ASN A 25 0.95 -9.65 9.84
CA ASN A 25 -0.49 -9.47 9.93
C ASN A 25 -0.98 -8.66 8.73
N PRO A 26 -1.28 -9.29 7.58
CA PRO A 26 -1.78 -8.58 6.42
C PRO A 26 -3.19 -8.04 6.71
N THR A 27 -3.46 -6.79 6.31
CA THR A 27 -4.81 -6.22 6.37
C THR A 27 -5.72 -6.97 5.42
N MET A 28 -6.65 -7.74 5.99
CA MET A 28 -7.59 -8.57 5.25
C MET A 28 -8.83 -7.76 4.86
N VAL A 29 -9.22 -7.85 3.59
CA VAL A 29 -10.38 -7.15 3.03
C VAL A 29 -11.32 -8.18 2.41
N VAL A 30 -12.59 -8.12 2.79
CA VAL A 30 -13.66 -8.97 2.23
C VAL A 30 -14.56 -8.17 1.29
N THR A 31 -14.62 -6.84 1.45
CA THR A 31 -15.53 -5.94 0.74
C THR A 31 -15.29 -5.91 -0.78
N ALA A 32 -14.07 -6.19 -1.23
CA ALA A 32 -13.71 -6.09 -2.65
C ALA A 32 -14.14 -7.30 -3.49
N THR A 33 -14.01 -8.52 -2.96
CA THR A 33 -14.17 -9.77 -3.73
C THR A 33 -15.09 -10.78 -3.04
N ARG A 34 -15.71 -10.41 -1.92
CA ARG A 34 -16.51 -11.26 -1.02
C ARG A 34 -15.75 -12.46 -0.41
N VAL A 35 -14.44 -12.54 -0.64
CA VAL A 35 -13.54 -13.54 -0.04
C VAL A 35 -12.50 -12.80 0.76
N ALA A 36 -12.07 -13.36 1.90
CA ALA A 36 -11.00 -12.78 2.69
C ALA A 36 -9.69 -12.82 1.89
N GLN A 37 -9.24 -11.65 1.43
CA GLN A 37 -8.02 -11.50 0.65
C GLN A 37 -7.16 -10.38 1.26
N PRO A 38 -5.82 -10.48 1.18
CA PRO A 38 -4.96 -9.39 1.61
C PRO A 38 -5.15 -8.18 0.68
N ALA A 39 -5.10 -6.97 1.22
CA ALA A 39 -5.31 -5.73 0.46
C ALA A 39 -4.39 -5.59 -0.77
N SER A 40 -3.17 -6.15 -0.70
CA SER A 40 -2.20 -6.15 -1.81
C SER A 40 -2.59 -7.05 -3.00
N SER A 41 -3.51 -7.98 -2.81
CA SER A 41 -3.96 -8.93 -3.85
C SER A 41 -5.24 -8.48 -4.55
N VAL A 42 -5.84 -7.35 -4.15
CA VAL A 42 -7.09 -6.84 -4.73
C VAL A 42 -6.80 -6.02 -5.99
N LEU A 43 -7.53 -6.29 -7.08
CA LEU A 43 -7.33 -5.60 -8.38
C LEU A 43 -7.86 -4.16 -8.40
N ALA A 44 -8.93 -3.89 -7.66
CA ALA A 44 -9.53 -2.57 -7.58
C ALA A 44 -8.91 -1.75 -6.44
N PRO A 45 -8.77 -0.42 -6.58
CA PRO A 45 -8.34 0.43 -5.49
C PRO A 45 -9.34 0.38 -4.33
N VAL A 46 -8.83 0.12 -3.13
CA VAL A 46 -9.59 0.09 -1.88
C VAL A 46 -8.91 0.98 -0.84
N ASN A 47 -9.70 1.69 -0.04
CA ASN A 47 -9.19 2.42 1.12
C ASN A 47 -9.77 1.83 2.41
N VAL A 48 -8.91 1.53 3.38
CA VAL A 48 -9.30 0.97 4.67
C VAL A 48 -9.13 2.06 5.73
N VAL A 49 -10.26 2.54 6.26
CA VAL A 49 -10.26 3.51 7.37
C VAL A 49 -10.28 2.76 8.69
N THR A 50 -9.32 3.06 9.57
CA THR A 50 -9.19 2.41 10.88
C THR A 50 -10.01 3.12 11.96
N ARG A 51 -10.24 2.46 13.10
CA ARG A 51 -10.97 3.09 14.21
C ARG A 51 -10.24 4.31 14.75
N ASP A 52 -8.92 4.21 14.96
CA ASP A 52 -8.10 5.32 15.43
C ASP A 52 -8.15 6.53 14.48
N GLU A 53 -8.26 6.29 13.18
CA GLU A 53 -8.38 7.35 12.17
C GLU A 53 -9.74 8.06 12.25
N ILE A 54 -10.83 7.31 12.44
CA ILE A 54 -12.17 7.88 12.67
C ILE A 54 -12.17 8.75 13.93
N ASP A 55 -11.53 8.27 15.00
CA ASP A 55 -11.46 9.00 16.27
C ASP A 55 -10.64 10.29 16.12
N ARG A 56 -9.55 10.28 15.33
CA ARG A 56 -8.79 11.50 15.01
C ARG A 56 -9.57 12.49 14.16
N LEU A 57 -10.38 12.00 13.23
CA LEU A 57 -11.25 12.84 12.41
C LEU A 57 -12.43 13.41 13.21
N GLN A 58 -12.73 12.87 14.40
CA GLN A 58 -13.92 13.21 15.20
C GLN A 58 -15.22 13.09 14.39
N ALA A 59 -15.23 12.22 13.38
CA ALA A 59 -16.33 12.08 12.44
C ALA A 59 -17.57 11.52 13.16
N GLN A 60 -18.70 12.22 13.05
CA GLN A 60 -19.98 11.76 13.62
C GLN A 60 -20.80 10.98 12.61
N THR A 61 -20.53 11.17 11.31
CA THR A 61 -21.26 10.52 10.23
C THR A 61 -20.33 9.79 9.27
N VAL A 62 -20.87 8.81 8.54
CA VAL A 62 -20.11 8.07 7.52
C VAL A 62 -19.66 9.00 6.38
N THR A 63 -20.43 10.04 6.09
CA THR A 63 -20.09 11.02 5.05
C THR A 63 -18.82 11.78 5.39
N ASP A 64 -18.63 12.15 6.66
CA ASP A 64 -17.43 12.87 7.12
C ASP A 64 -16.16 12.01 6.95
N VAL A 65 -16.29 10.70 7.09
CA VAL A 65 -15.20 9.74 6.86
C VAL A 65 -14.91 9.57 5.36
N VAL A 66 -15.94 9.58 4.51
CA VAL A 66 -15.81 9.30 3.07
C VAL A 66 -15.44 10.53 2.24
N ALA A 67 -15.80 11.73 2.71
CA ALA A 67 -15.50 13.00 2.04
C ALA A 67 -14.00 13.24 1.77
N PRO A 68 -13.06 13.03 2.72
CA PRO A 68 -11.63 13.29 2.53
C PRO A 68 -10.90 12.21 1.71
N LEU A 69 -11.54 11.09 1.41
CA LEU A 69 -10.88 9.97 0.74
C LEU A 69 -10.45 10.35 -0.69
N PRO A 70 -9.23 9.98 -1.11
CA PRO A 70 -8.79 10.20 -2.48
C PRO A 70 -9.66 9.38 -3.43
N ARG A 71 -10.50 10.06 -4.22
CA ARG A 71 -11.37 9.43 -5.22
C ARG A 71 -10.74 9.56 -6.61
N PRO A 72 -10.59 8.47 -7.37
CA PRO A 72 -10.06 8.55 -8.73
C PRO A 72 -10.97 9.40 -9.65
N TRP A 73 -12.27 9.51 -9.33
CA TRP A 73 -13.20 10.36 -10.08
C TRP A 73 -12.87 11.86 -10.02
N CYS A 74 -12.22 12.36 -8.96
CA CYS A 74 -11.84 13.78 -8.89
C CYS A 74 -10.83 14.20 -9.97
N TRP A 75 -10.06 13.24 -10.53
CA TRP A 75 -9.14 13.47 -11.63
C TRP A 75 -9.83 13.50 -13.00
N TRP A 76 -10.97 12.84 -13.13
CA TRP A 76 -11.68 12.70 -14.41
C TRP A 76 -12.75 13.77 -14.64
N THR A 77 -13.40 14.25 -13.58
CA THR A 77 -14.47 15.25 -13.67
C THR A 77 -14.11 16.63 -13.10
N GLY A 78 -12.86 16.87 -12.69
CA GLY A 78 -12.41 18.19 -12.28
C GLY A 78 -13.25 18.77 -11.14
N CYS A 79 -13.21 18.15 -9.96
CA CYS A 79 -13.81 18.73 -8.76
C CYS A 79 -12.75 19.46 -7.95
N ALA A 80 -12.88 20.79 -7.92
CA ALA A 80 -12.13 21.70 -7.07
C ALA A 80 -12.12 21.22 -5.60
N ALA A 81 -10.94 21.25 -4.98
CA ALA A 81 -10.82 21.20 -3.53
C ALA A 81 -11.60 22.39 -2.94
N PRO A 82 -12.47 22.19 -1.94
CA PRO A 82 -12.93 23.32 -1.14
C PRO A 82 -11.72 23.87 -0.37
N LEU A 83 -11.48 25.17 -0.54
CA LEU A 83 -10.65 25.98 0.36
C LEU A 83 -11.23 25.97 1.78
#